data_AF-A0A2G9USK0-F1
#
_entry.id   AF-A0A2G9USK0-F1
#
_cell.length_a   1.000
_cell.length_b   1.000
_cell.length_c   1.000
_cell.angle_alpha   90.00
_cell.angle_beta   90.00
_cell.angle_gamma   90.00
#
_symmetry.space_group_name_H-M   'P 1'
#
loop_
_entity.id
_entity.type
_entity.pdbx_description
1 polymer ?
#
loop_
_entity_poly.entity_id
_entity_poly.type
_entity_poly.pdbx_seq_one_letter_code
_entity_poly.pdbx_strand_id
1 'polypeptide(L)'
;MTGQSTDYLGTKERIQEGGKFKELLDKALAVDAKDFALLHLRGRFAHSVASLSWIERKAAAVFYSEPPTATFEEALEDFLAAYEIKPDWIENLLFISRIYHAKGDKVNAKKFLSKLLALTPNDESEREMQHEAKKLLSKC
;
A
#
# COMPACT_ATOMS: atom_id res chain seq x y z
N MET A 1 -4.77 -6.25 1.20
CA MET A 1 -4.98 -7.47 2.01
C MET A 1 -3.61 -7.91 2.49
N THR A 2 -3.08 -7.28 3.54
CA THR A 2 -1.66 -7.41 3.88
C THR A 2 -1.48 -7.81 5.34
N GLY A 3 -1.00 -9.03 5.53
CA GLY A 3 -0.49 -9.64 6.76
C GLY A 3 -0.08 -11.08 6.43
N GLN A 4 0.97 -11.63 7.06
CA GLN A 4 1.49 -12.98 6.75
C GLN A 4 0.43 -14.10 6.88
N SER A 5 -0.68 -13.85 7.58
CA SER A 5 -1.79 -14.80 7.74
C SER A 5 -2.66 -14.98 6.50
N THR A 6 -2.55 -14.14 5.47
CA THR A 6 -3.43 -14.20 4.29
C THR A 6 -2.97 -15.18 3.21
N ASP A 7 -1.74 -15.68 3.30
CA ASP A 7 -1.13 -16.51 2.25
C ASP A 7 -1.65 -17.97 2.25
N TYR A 8 -2.35 -18.39 3.30
CA TYR A 8 -2.90 -19.74 3.47
C TYR A 8 -4.44 -19.82 3.38
N LEU A 9 -5.10 -18.69 3.17
CA LEU A 9 -6.55 -18.61 3.15
C LEU A 9 -7.09 -18.84 1.74
N GLY A 10 -8.18 -19.61 1.63
CA GLY A 10 -8.94 -19.71 0.38
C GLY A 10 -9.42 -18.32 -0.05
N THR A 11 -9.69 -18.14 -1.35
CA THR A 11 -10.09 -16.84 -1.91
C THR A 11 -11.30 -16.24 -1.17
N LYS A 12 -12.20 -17.07 -0.65
CA LYS A 12 -13.36 -16.65 0.15
C LYS A 12 -12.97 -16.10 1.53
N GLU A 13 -12.14 -16.81 2.27
CA GLU A 13 -11.71 -16.38 3.61
C GLU A 13 -10.89 -15.08 3.53
N ARG A 14 -10.01 -14.99 2.52
CA ARG A 14 -9.25 -13.76 2.20
C ARG A 14 -10.14 -12.54 1.99
N ILE A 15 -11.24 -12.73 1.26
CA ILE A 15 -12.22 -11.69 0.99
C ILE A 15 -12.90 -11.27 2.30
N GLN A 16 -13.40 -12.22 3.11
CA GLN A 16 -14.08 -11.92 4.39
C GLN A 16 -13.17 -11.21 5.41
N GLU A 17 -11.93 -11.68 5.55
CA GLU A 17 -10.95 -11.06 6.45
C GLU A 17 -10.58 -9.65 5.97
N GLY A 18 -10.55 -9.41 4.65
CA GLY A 18 -10.39 -8.06 4.09
C GLY A 18 -11.49 -7.08 4.52
N GLY A 19 -12.74 -7.54 4.64
CA GLY A 19 -13.87 -6.72 5.07
C GLY A 19 -13.80 -6.36 6.54
N LYS A 20 -13.53 -7.34 7.40
CA LYS A 20 -13.29 -7.10 8.84
C LYS A 20 -12.12 -6.15 9.06
N PHE A 21 -11.03 -6.34 8.33
CA PHE A 21 -9.88 -5.45 8.39
C PHE A 21 -10.26 -4.02 8.04
N LYS A 22 -11.03 -3.80 6.97
CA LYS A 22 -11.50 -2.47 6.58
C LYS A 22 -12.37 -1.82 7.66
N GLU A 23 -13.31 -2.57 8.23
CA GLU A 23 -14.17 -2.06 9.32
C GLU A 23 -13.36 -1.62 10.54
N LEU A 24 -12.40 -2.44 10.98
CA LEU A 24 -11.53 -2.12 12.11
C LEU A 24 -10.63 -0.91 11.81
N LEU A 25 -10.09 -0.85 10.59
CA LEU A 25 -9.27 0.27 10.14
C LEU A 25 -10.05 1.58 10.12
N ASP A 26 -11.31 1.56 9.65
CA ASP A 26 -12.18 2.74 9.64
C ASP A 26 -12.50 3.23 11.06
N LYS A 27 -12.76 2.30 12.00
CA LYS A 27 -12.95 2.65 13.41
C LYS A 27 -11.70 3.26 14.01
N ALA A 28 -10.52 2.73 13.69
CA ALA A 28 -9.25 3.27 14.18
C ALA A 28 -8.99 4.68 13.63
N LEU A 29 -9.24 4.90 12.34
CA LEU A 29 -9.11 6.21 11.70
C LEU A 29 -10.14 7.24 12.18
N ALA A 30 -11.31 6.79 12.63
CA ALA A 30 -12.29 7.67 13.28
C ALA A 30 -11.81 8.16 14.67
N VAL A 31 -10.89 7.43 15.32
CA VAL A 31 -10.27 7.82 16.59
C VAL A 31 -9.07 8.72 16.34
N ASP A 32 -8.17 8.34 15.43
CA ASP A 32 -7.04 9.17 15.00
C ASP A 32 -6.87 9.14 13.48
N ALA A 33 -7.39 10.16 12.83
CA ALA A 33 -7.32 10.30 11.37
C ALA A 33 -5.93 10.67 10.85
N LYS A 34 -5.00 11.04 11.74
CA LYS A 34 -3.64 11.48 11.38
C LYS A 34 -2.57 10.48 11.82
N ASP A 35 -2.92 9.32 12.35
CA ASP A 35 -1.92 8.31 12.65
C ASP A 35 -1.26 7.82 11.34
N PHE A 36 0.06 8.01 11.23
CA PHE A 36 0.81 7.70 10.00
C PHE A 36 0.76 6.21 9.65
N ALA A 37 0.65 5.31 10.65
CA ALA A 37 0.57 3.88 10.42
C ALA A 37 -0.82 3.49 9.92
N LEU A 38 -1.89 4.07 10.49
CA LEU A 38 -3.26 3.87 10.00
C LEU A 38 -3.46 4.39 8.58
N LEU A 39 -2.92 5.58 8.27
CA LEU A 39 -2.91 6.13 6.91
C LEU A 39 -2.19 5.19 5.94
N HIS A 40 -0.99 4.72 6.30
CA HIS A 40 -0.25 3.76 5.49
C HIS A 40 -1.02 2.44 5.28
N LEU A 41 -1.70 1.92 6.32
CA LEU A 41 -2.53 0.72 6.21
C LEU A 41 -3.73 0.93 5.27
N ARG A 42 -4.36 2.11 5.30
CA ARG A 42 -5.45 2.46 4.36
C ARG A 42 -4.93 2.57 2.93
N GLY A 43 -3.78 3.20 2.73
CA GLY A 43 -3.08 3.25 1.44
C GLY A 43 -2.77 1.85 0.90
N ARG A 44 -2.27 0.93 1.74
CA ARG A 44 -2.02 -0.47 1.35
C ARG A 44 -3.29 -1.22 0.98
N PHE A 45 -4.37 -0.99 1.71
CA PHE A 45 -5.66 -1.56 1.40
C PHE A 45 -6.16 -1.08 0.03
N ALA A 46 -6.17 0.23 -0.18
CA ALA A 46 -6.56 0.85 -1.45
C ALA A 46 -5.70 0.37 -2.62
N HIS A 47 -4.37 0.36 -2.47
CA HIS A 47 -3.44 -0.16 -3.48
C HIS A 47 -3.74 -1.63 -3.83
N SER A 48 -4.02 -2.46 -2.82
CA SER A 48 -4.36 -3.87 -3.03
C SER A 48 -5.65 -4.02 -3.83
N VAL A 49 -6.69 -3.27 -3.47
CA VAL A 49 -8.01 -3.28 -4.14
C VAL A 49 -7.88 -2.75 -5.58
N ALA A 50 -7.13 -1.67 -5.78
CA ALA A 50 -6.84 -1.10 -7.10
C ALA A 50 -6.09 -2.10 -8.01
N SER A 51 -5.23 -2.95 -7.42
CA SER A 51 -4.45 -3.96 -8.14
C SER A 51 -5.20 -5.26 -8.45
N LEU A 52 -6.42 -5.46 -7.93
CA LEU A 52 -7.21 -6.66 -8.22
C LEU A 52 -7.55 -6.76 -9.70
N SER A 53 -7.33 -7.93 -10.28
CA SER A 53 -7.78 -8.27 -11.62
C SER A 53 -9.31 -8.23 -11.72
N TRP A 54 -9.83 -8.10 -12.94
CA TRP A 54 -11.27 -8.14 -13.21
C TRP A 54 -11.93 -9.43 -12.68
N ILE A 55 -11.21 -10.56 -12.74
CA ILE A 55 -11.68 -11.85 -12.24
C ILE A 55 -11.77 -11.85 -10.72
N GLU A 56 -10.75 -11.31 -10.02
CA GLU A 56 -10.75 -11.20 -8.56
C GLU A 56 -11.83 -10.24 -8.06
N ARG A 57 -12.09 -9.14 -8.78
CA ARG A 57 -13.19 -8.21 -8.44
C ARG A 57 -14.56 -8.87 -8.58
N LYS A 58 -14.79 -9.67 -9.62
CA LYS A 58 -16.03 -10.44 -9.79
C LYS A 58 -16.20 -11.49 -8.70
N ALA A 59 -15.13 -12.16 -8.29
CA ALA A 59 -15.19 -13.10 -7.17
C ALA A 59 -15.54 -12.38 -5.85
N ALA A 60 -15.00 -11.17 -5.63
CA ALA A 60 -15.34 -10.34 -4.47
C ALA A 60 -16.81 -9.89 -4.46
N ALA A 61 -17.39 -9.57 -5.63
CA ALA A 61 -18.79 -9.17 -5.77
C ALA A 61 -19.81 -10.28 -5.42
N VAL A 62 -19.38 -11.54 -5.35
CA VAL A 62 -20.25 -12.65 -4.90
C VAL A 62 -20.41 -12.66 -3.37
N PHE A 63 -19.43 -12.09 -2.65
CA PHE A 63 -19.41 -12.07 -1.19
C PHE A 63 -19.76 -10.70 -0.60
N TYR A 64 -19.59 -9.63 -1.38
CA TYR A 64 -19.99 -8.27 -1.04
C TYR A 64 -21.14 -7.84 -1.94
N SER A 65 -22.15 -7.16 -1.37
CA SER A 65 -23.26 -6.56 -2.13
C SER A 65 -22.77 -5.68 -3.27
N GLU A 66 -21.63 -4.99 -3.04
CA GLU A 66 -20.86 -4.27 -4.04
C GLU A 66 -19.36 -4.55 -3.80
N PRO A 67 -18.58 -4.96 -4.82
CA PRO A 67 -17.16 -5.24 -4.65
C PRO A 67 -16.42 -3.96 -4.22
N PRO A 68 -15.43 -4.06 -3.30
CA PRO A 68 -14.67 -2.89 -2.87
C PRO A 68 -13.98 -2.26 -4.08
N THR A 69 -14.13 -0.95 -4.22
CA THR A 69 -13.45 -0.13 -5.22
C THR A 69 -12.43 0.75 -4.52
N ALA A 70 -11.28 0.92 -5.18
CA ALA A 70 -10.25 1.86 -4.79
C ALA A 70 -9.36 2.15 -6.00
N THR A 71 -8.67 3.27 -5.94
CA THR A 71 -7.77 3.79 -6.98
C THR A 71 -6.34 3.88 -6.45
N PHE A 72 -5.37 3.96 -7.37
CA PHE A 72 -3.99 4.24 -6.98
C PHE A 72 -3.82 5.68 -6.47
N GLU A 73 -4.70 6.59 -6.87
CA GLU A 73 -4.78 7.97 -6.41
C GLU A 73 -5.13 8.04 -4.92
N GLU A 74 -6.22 7.37 -4.50
CA GLU A 74 -6.61 7.30 -3.07
C GLU A 74 -5.50 6.67 -2.22
N ALA A 75 -4.84 5.63 -2.74
CA ALA A 75 -3.70 5.04 -2.04
C ALA A 75 -2.53 6.02 -1.90
N LEU A 76 -2.24 6.79 -2.95
CA LEU A 76 -1.16 7.77 -2.97
C LEU A 76 -1.41 8.92 -1.99
N GLU A 77 -2.65 9.42 -1.91
CA GLU A 77 -3.03 10.47 -0.96
C GLU A 77 -2.72 10.05 0.48
N ASP A 78 -3.11 8.83 0.86
CA ASP A 78 -2.83 8.28 2.19
C ASP A 78 -1.34 8.11 2.45
N PHE A 79 -0.58 7.59 1.49
CA PHE A 79 0.86 7.43 1.65
C PHE A 79 1.58 8.78 1.75
N LEU A 80 1.13 9.80 1.00
CA LEU A 80 1.67 11.16 1.11
C LEU A 80 1.33 11.80 2.45
N ALA A 81 0.11 11.62 2.96
CA ALA A 81 -0.27 12.08 4.30
C ALA A 81 0.57 11.38 5.40
N ALA A 82 0.81 10.08 5.29
CA ALA A 82 1.71 9.37 6.19
C ALA A 82 3.16 9.89 6.09
N TYR A 83 3.62 10.25 4.88
CA TYR A 83 4.94 10.81 4.63
C TYR A 83 5.14 12.19 5.27
N GLU A 84 4.11 13.04 5.29
CA GLU A 84 4.17 14.35 5.96
C GLU A 84 4.49 14.22 7.46
N ILE A 85 4.12 13.10 8.08
CA ILE A 85 4.28 12.83 9.51
C ILE A 85 5.55 12.02 9.79
N LYS A 86 5.84 11.02 8.95
CA LYS A 86 7.02 10.15 9.07
C LYS A 86 7.79 10.06 7.74
N PRO A 87 8.62 11.07 7.41
CA PRO A 87 9.23 11.19 6.10
C PRO A 87 10.32 10.15 5.80
N ASP A 88 10.91 9.56 6.83
CA ASP A 88 12.04 8.62 6.72
C ASP A 88 11.61 7.15 6.90
N TRP A 89 10.37 6.83 6.56
CA TRP A 89 9.88 5.44 6.60
C TRP A 89 10.06 4.75 5.25
N ILE A 90 11.01 3.81 5.19
CA ILE A 90 11.43 3.11 3.96
C ILE A 90 10.23 2.44 3.26
N GLU A 91 9.40 1.71 3.99
CA GLU A 91 8.25 1.01 3.40
C GLU A 91 7.27 2.00 2.74
N ASN A 92 6.93 3.08 3.42
CA ASN A 92 6.01 4.09 2.88
C ASN A 92 6.58 4.77 1.62
N LEU A 93 7.87 5.13 1.64
CA LEU A 93 8.55 5.71 0.48
C LEU A 93 8.55 4.76 -0.72
N LEU A 94 8.67 3.44 -0.49
CA LEU A 94 8.63 2.45 -1.56
C LEU A 94 7.25 2.40 -2.23
N PHE A 95 6.17 2.41 -1.45
CA PHE A 95 4.81 2.44 -1.99
C PHE A 95 4.54 3.71 -2.81
N ILE A 96 4.93 4.89 -2.31
CA ILE A 96 4.83 6.15 -3.06
C ILE A 96 5.57 6.02 -4.40
N SER A 97 6.80 5.52 -4.36
CA SER A 97 7.65 5.35 -5.54
C SER A 97 7.03 4.42 -6.58
N ARG A 98 6.46 3.28 -6.15
CA ARG A 98 5.78 2.32 -7.02
C ARG A 98 4.59 2.95 -7.73
N ILE A 99 3.77 3.72 -7.02
CA ILE A 99 2.60 4.38 -7.62
C ILE A 99 3.04 5.42 -8.65
N TYR A 100 3.99 6.30 -8.34
CA TYR A 100 4.47 7.27 -9.31
C TYR A 100 5.09 6.61 -10.54
N HIS A 101 5.87 5.54 -10.38
CA HIS A 101 6.37 4.79 -11.52
C HIS A 101 5.22 4.19 -12.34
N ALA A 102 4.23 3.55 -11.71
CA ALA A 102 3.09 2.96 -12.42
C ALA A 102 2.30 4.00 -13.23
N LYS A 103 2.23 5.24 -12.74
CA LYS A 103 1.63 6.40 -13.43
C LYS A 103 2.51 7.00 -14.53
N GLY A 104 3.75 6.52 -14.71
CA GLY A 104 4.72 7.09 -15.65
C GLY A 104 5.41 8.36 -15.16
N ASP A 105 5.13 8.82 -13.93
CA ASP A 105 5.79 9.98 -13.32
C ASP A 105 7.15 9.58 -12.75
N LYS A 106 8.11 9.46 -13.69
CA LYS A 106 9.49 9.08 -13.40
C LYS A 106 10.23 10.13 -12.55
N VAL A 107 9.80 11.39 -12.58
CA VAL A 107 10.42 12.47 -11.81
C VAL A 107 10.15 12.26 -10.33
N ASN A 108 8.88 12.10 -9.95
CA ASN A 108 8.53 11.84 -8.56
C ASN A 108 8.99 10.45 -8.10
N ALA A 109 8.89 9.42 -8.96
CA ALA A 109 9.42 8.10 -8.62
C ALA A 109 10.92 8.17 -8.26
N LYS A 110 11.75 8.85 -9.07
CA LYS A 110 13.18 9.05 -8.76
C LYS A 110 13.39 9.79 -7.45
N LYS A 111 12.64 10.86 -7.21
CA LYS A 111 12.72 11.65 -5.96
C LYS A 111 12.56 10.77 -4.71
N PHE A 112 11.50 9.96 -4.65
CA PHE A 112 11.23 9.12 -3.49
C PHE A 112 12.17 7.92 -3.39
N LEU A 113 12.56 7.31 -4.52
CA LEU A 113 13.55 6.23 -4.54
C LEU A 113 14.92 6.68 -4.07
N SER A 114 15.40 7.84 -4.53
CA SER A 114 16.67 8.41 -4.07
C SER A 114 16.65 8.71 -2.57
N LYS A 115 15.53 9.23 -2.04
CA LYS A 115 15.38 9.43 -0.60
C LYS A 115 15.44 8.11 0.16
N LEU A 116 14.68 7.11 -0.26
CA LEU A 116 14.65 5.77 0.35
C LEU A 116 16.06 5.15 0.41
N LEU A 117 16.80 5.22 -0.69
CA LEU A 117 18.15 4.64 -0.80
C LEU A 117 19.21 5.37 0.03
N ALA A 118 18.94 6.61 0.46
CA ALA A 118 19.82 7.37 1.35
C ALA A 118 19.61 7.03 2.84
N LEU A 119 18.53 6.32 3.19
CA LEU A 119 18.24 5.92 4.57
C LEU A 119 19.06 4.69 4.97
N THR A 120 19.31 4.54 6.27
CA THR A 120 19.93 3.31 6.82
C THR A 120 18.84 2.29 7.15
N PRO A 121 18.87 1.07 6.58
CA PRO A 121 17.89 0.05 6.88
C PRO A 121 18.12 -0.52 8.29
N ASN A 122 17.04 -0.69 9.05
CA ASN A 122 17.07 -1.18 10.43
C ASN A 122 17.03 -2.72 10.52
N ASP A 123 16.48 -3.38 9.51
CA ASP A 123 16.31 -4.82 9.45
C ASP A 123 16.51 -5.38 8.03
N GLU A 124 16.35 -6.70 7.87
CA GLU A 124 16.49 -7.36 6.56
C GLU A 124 15.37 -6.97 5.60
N SER A 125 14.16 -6.73 6.10
CA SER A 125 13.03 -6.34 5.26
C SER A 125 13.29 -4.99 4.59
N GLU A 126 13.82 -4.01 5.33
CA GLU A 126 14.20 -2.72 4.76
C GLU A 126 15.39 -2.83 3.80
N ARG A 127 16.31 -3.78 4.01
CA ARG A 127 17.39 -4.08 3.04
C ARG A 127 16.85 -4.63 1.73
N GLU A 128 15.88 -5.54 1.79
CA GLU A 128 15.19 -6.06 0.61
C GLU A 128 14.45 -4.96 -0.15
N MET A 129 13.76 -4.07 0.58
CA MET A 129 13.09 -2.89 0.01
C MET A 129 14.08 -1.95 -0.69
N GLN A 130 15.27 -1.75 -0.13
CA GLN A 130 16.33 -0.99 -0.80
C GLN A 130 16.84 -1.68 -2.07
N HIS A 131 16.96 -3.01 -2.06
CA HIS A 131 17.34 -3.76 -3.25
C HIS A 131 16.30 -3.63 -4.37
N GLU A 132 15.01 -3.71 -4.01
CA GLU A 132 13.92 -3.43 -4.94
C GLU A 132 13.97 -1.99 -5.46
N ALA A 133 14.17 -1.02 -4.58
CA ALA A 133 14.26 0.39 -4.95
C ALA A 133 15.37 0.65 -5.97
N LYS A 134 16.54 -0.01 -5.85
CA LYS A 134 17.62 0.07 -6.85
C LYS A 134 17.18 -0.46 -8.22
N LYS A 135 16.49 -1.61 -8.26
CA LYS A 135 15.96 -2.19 -9.50
C LYS A 135 14.87 -1.33 -10.13
N LEU A 136 14.06 -0.67 -9.31
CA LEU A 136 13.00 0.22 -9.79
C LEU A 136 13.59 1.52 -10.36
N LEU A 137 14.62 2.04 -9.69
CA LEU A 137 15.31 3.26 -10.11
C LEU A 137 15.97 3.11 -11.48
N SER A 138 16.55 1.95 -11.79
CA SER A 138 17.15 1.69 -13.11
C SER A 138 16.14 1.64 -14.27
N LYS A 139 14.83 1.57 -13.97
CA LYS A 139 13.75 1.56 -14.96
C LYS A 139 13.09 2.94 -15.15
N CYS A 140 13.41 3.89 -14.27
CA CYS A 140 12.92 5.26 -14.33
C CYS A 140 13.78 6.09 -15.29
#